data_AF-A0A1G3FW24-F1
#
_entry.id   AF-A0A1G3FW24-F1
#
_cell.length_a   1.000
_cell.length_b   1.000
_cell.length_c   1.000
_cell.angle_alpha   90.00
_cell.angle_beta   90.00
_cell.angle_gamma   90.00
#
_symmetry.space_group_name_H-M   'P 1'
#
loop_
_entity.id
_entity.type
_entity.pdbx_description
1 polymer ?
#
loop_
_entity_poly.entity_id
_entity_poly.type
_entity_poly.pdbx_seq_one_letter_code
_entity_poly.pdbx_strand_id
1 'polypeptide(L)'
;MSNVQDYPSRLSDPASRRMGTFSYLPPMTPDEIRAQVDWIVQNGWNPGIEHTEPQFARSNYWYMWKLPMFGETDVDAIMAELEACHAANPGNHVRLLGYNNFTQSQGANMVVFRGAPV
;
A
#
# COMPACT_ATOMS: atom_id res chain seq x y z
N MET A 1 25.40 -9.49 -21.09
CA MET A 1 23.93 -9.35 -21.09
C MET A 1 23.50 -9.44 -19.64
N SER A 2 22.82 -8.44 -19.08
CA SER A 2 22.22 -8.62 -17.76
C SER A 2 21.16 -9.71 -17.90
N ASN A 3 21.29 -10.80 -17.13
CA ASN A 3 20.23 -11.79 -17.06
C ASN A 3 18.95 -11.07 -16.62
N VAL A 4 17.89 -11.16 -17.43
CA VAL A 4 16.57 -10.64 -17.04
C VAL A 4 16.13 -11.44 -15.82
N GLN A 5 15.84 -10.76 -14.72
CA GLN A 5 15.42 -11.39 -13.48
C GLN A 5 14.06 -12.07 -13.67
N ASP A 6 14.02 -13.38 -13.44
CA ASP A 6 12.77 -14.12 -13.40
C ASP A 6 12.04 -13.87 -12.07
N TYR A 7 10.72 -13.77 -12.14
CA TYR A 7 9.85 -13.61 -10.97
C TYR A 7 8.78 -14.69 -10.98
N PRO A 8 8.89 -15.71 -10.11
CA PRO A 8 7.89 -16.77 -10.02
C PRO A 8 6.61 -16.22 -9.40
N SER A 9 5.74 -15.66 -10.24
CA SER A 9 4.39 -15.18 -9.90
C SER A 9 3.37 -16.17 -10.48
N ARG A 10 2.59 -16.83 -9.62
CA ARG A 10 1.59 -17.82 -10.04
C ARG A 10 0.27 -17.55 -9.34
N LEU A 11 -0.82 -17.47 -10.08
CA LEU A 11 -2.15 -17.28 -9.48
C LEU A 11 -2.56 -18.47 -8.57
N SER A 12 -2.05 -19.65 -8.89
CA SER A 12 -2.25 -20.91 -8.16
C SER A 12 -1.47 -20.99 -6.85
N ASP A 13 -0.48 -20.13 -6.64
CA ASP A 13 0.28 -20.03 -5.39
C ASP A 13 -0.08 -18.70 -4.70
N PRO A 14 -0.90 -18.74 -3.65
CA PRO A 14 -1.29 -17.55 -2.89
C PRO A 14 -0.11 -16.66 -2.48
N ALA A 15 1.03 -17.25 -2.12
CA ALA A 15 2.18 -16.52 -1.60
C ALA A 15 2.90 -15.70 -2.68
N SER A 16 2.75 -16.07 -3.95
CA SER A 16 3.36 -15.34 -5.08
C SER A 16 2.41 -14.37 -5.78
N ARG A 17 1.16 -14.24 -5.32
CA ARG A 17 0.21 -13.28 -5.90
C ARG A 17 0.72 -11.84 -5.76
N ARG A 18 0.31 -11.01 -6.73
CA ARG A 18 0.76 -9.64 -6.93
C ARG A 18 -0.42 -8.67 -6.78
N MET A 19 -0.15 -7.49 -6.24
CA MET A 19 -1.15 -6.55 -5.72
C MET A 19 -0.83 -5.12 -6.20
N GLY A 20 -0.75 -4.95 -7.52
CA GLY A 20 -0.48 -3.66 -8.14
C GLY A 20 0.98 -3.22 -8.04
N THR A 21 1.19 -1.91 -7.98
CA THR A 21 2.50 -1.25 -8.03
C THR A 21 3.43 -1.76 -6.94
N PHE A 22 4.72 -1.92 -7.27
CA PHE A 22 5.79 -2.46 -6.42
C PHE A 22 5.64 -3.90 -5.93
N SER A 23 4.54 -4.60 -6.22
CA SER A 23 4.32 -5.94 -5.68
C SER A 23 5.29 -7.04 -6.17
N TYR A 24 6.05 -6.76 -7.24
CA TYR A 24 7.15 -7.61 -7.73
C TYR A 24 8.48 -7.36 -7.01
N LEU A 25 8.66 -6.23 -6.33
CA LEU A 25 9.84 -5.97 -5.52
C LEU A 25 9.77 -6.76 -4.20
N PRO A 26 10.89 -6.91 -3.47
CA PRO A 26 10.86 -7.36 -2.09
C PRO A 26 9.86 -6.54 -1.25
N PRO A 27 9.30 -7.10 -0.17
CA PRO A 27 8.50 -6.34 0.77
C PRO A 27 9.26 -5.09 1.24
N MET A 28 8.59 -3.94 1.21
CA MET A 28 9.21 -2.69 1.62
C MET A 28 9.58 -2.75 3.10
N THR A 29 10.76 -2.25 3.41
CA THR A 29 11.19 -1.91 4.76
C THR A 29 10.43 -0.67 5.28
N PRO A 30 10.40 -0.42 6.60
CA PRO A 30 9.79 0.79 7.15
C PRO A 30 10.34 2.10 6.54
N ASP A 31 11.64 2.16 6.28
CA ASP A 31 12.29 3.34 5.68
C ASP A 31 11.84 3.55 4.21
N GLU A 32 11.65 2.47 3.46
CA GLU A 32 11.13 2.55 2.09
C GLU A 32 9.65 2.96 2.07
N ILE A 33 8.84 2.47 3.01
CA ILE A 33 7.44 2.92 3.18
C ILE A 33 7.42 4.41 3.51
N ARG A 34 8.28 4.85 4.45
CA ARG A 34 8.42 6.26 4.82
C ARG A 34 8.77 7.13 3.60
N ALA A 35 9.69 6.67 2.76
CA ALA A 35 10.04 7.39 1.53
C ALA A 35 8.87 7.53 0.56
N GLN A 36 7.98 6.52 0.47
CA GLN A 36 6.75 6.65 -0.34
C GLN A 36 5.76 7.65 0.27
N VAL A 37 5.59 7.65 1.59
CA VAL A 37 4.75 8.63 2.30
C VAL A 37 5.26 10.05 2.06
N ASP A 38 6.56 10.26 2.29
CA ASP A 38 7.22 11.56 2.07
C ASP A 38 7.06 12.03 0.62
N TRP A 39 7.22 11.13 -0.36
CA TRP A 39 6.98 11.46 -1.76
C TRP A 39 5.53 11.89 -2.03
N ILE A 40 4.52 11.19 -1.46
CA ILE A 40 3.11 11.58 -1.60
C ILE A 40 2.87 12.99 -1.03
N VAL A 41 3.41 13.28 0.16
CA VAL A 41 3.30 14.58 0.82
C VAL A 41 3.98 15.68 0.00
N GLN A 42 5.19 15.43 -0.53
CA GLN A 42 5.92 16.40 -1.37
C GLN A 42 5.19 16.74 -2.67
N ASN A 43 4.37 15.82 -3.20
CA ASN A 43 3.52 16.09 -4.35
C ASN A 43 2.24 16.87 -3.99
N GLY A 44 2.02 17.20 -2.71
CA GLY A 44 0.82 17.86 -2.22
C GLY A 44 -0.44 16.99 -2.32
N TRP A 45 -0.26 15.66 -2.35
CA TRP A 45 -1.37 14.71 -2.45
C TRP A 45 -1.84 14.29 -1.07
N ASN A 46 -3.09 13.82 -0.98
CA ASN A 46 -3.69 13.45 0.30
C ASN A 46 -3.48 11.95 0.55
N PRO A 47 -2.76 11.55 1.61
CA PRO A 47 -2.58 10.14 1.94
C PRO A 47 -3.91 9.48 2.30
N GLY A 48 -4.06 8.22 1.90
CA GLY A 48 -5.18 7.37 2.30
C GLY A 48 -4.68 5.99 2.70
N ILE A 49 -5.41 5.31 3.58
CA ILE A 49 -5.08 3.96 4.01
C ILE A 49 -6.31 3.09 3.80
N GLU A 50 -6.10 1.91 3.23
CA GLU A 50 -7.14 0.92 3.07
C GLU A 50 -6.66 -0.46 3.45
N HIS A 51 -7.57 -1.33 3.87
CA HIS A 51 -7.26 -2.71 4.23
C HIS A 51 -8.31 -3.70 3.75
N THR A 52 -7.90 -4.96 3.59
CA THR A 52 -8.82 -6.06 3.25
C THR A 52 -8.20 -7.41 3.60
N GLU A 53 -9.05 -8.42 3.77
CA GLU A 53 -8.65 -9.80 3.95
C GLU A 53 -7.99 -10.35 2.66
N PRO A 54 -6.98 -11.23 2.76
CA PRO A 54 -6.23 -11.75 1.61
C PRO A 54 -7.08 -12.37 0.49
N GLN A 55 -8.19 -13.02 0.81
CA GLN A 55 -9.12 -13.58 -0.19
C GLN A 55 -9.80 -12.52 -1.06
N PHE A 56 -9.89 -11.27 -0.59
CA PHE A 56 -10.53 -10.16 -1.29
C PHE A 56 -9.54 -9.18 -1.93
N ALA A 57 -8.23 -9.45 -1.86
CA ALA A 57 -7.18 -8.57 -2.37
C ALA A 57 -7.28 -8.24 -3.88
N ARG A 58 -8.07 -9.01 -4.66
CA ARG A 58 -8.35 -8.75 -6.08
C ARG A 58 -9.50 -7.76 -6.31
N SER A 59 -10.24 -7.37 -5.27
CA SER A 59 -11.28 -6.35 -5.36
C SER A 59 -10.65 -4.98 -5.63
N ASN A 60 -11.34 -4.16 -6.43
CA ASN A 60 -10.97 -2.77 -6.63
C ASN A 60 -11.16 -1.94 -5.36
N TYR A 61 -12.21 -2.26 -4.58
CA TYR A 61 -12.58 -1.54 -3.36
C TYR A 61 -12.19 -2.33 -2.12
N TRP A 62 -11.48 -1.66 -1.22
CA TRP A 62 -11.05 -2.14 0.09
C TRP A 62 -11.71 -1.26 1.16
N TYR A 63 -11.61 -1.66 2.43
CA TYR A 63 -12.14 -0.86 3.53
C TYR A 63 -11.25 0.34 3.79
N MET A 64 -11.82 1.54 3.79
CA MET A 64 -11.11 2.76 4.16
C MET A 64 -10.84 2.77 5.66
N TRP A 65 -9.57 2.98 6.02
CA TRP A 65 -9.19 3.23 7.40
C TRP A 65 -9.44 4.71 7.72
N LYS A 66 -10.41 4.96 8.60
CA LYS A 66 -10.86 6.31 8.97
C LYS A 66 -11.24 7.13 7.72
N LEU A 67 -10.51 8.20 7.44
CA LEU A 67 -10.70 9.10 6.30
C LEU A 67 -9.33 9.40 5.66
N PRO A 68 -9.28 9.85 4.40
CA PRO A 68 -8.06 10.39 3.83
C PRO A 68 -7.52 11.52 4.71
N MET A 69 -6.20 11.58 4.86
CA MET A 69 -5.51 12.55 5.73
C MET A 69 -5.37 13.88 4.99
N PHE A 70 -6.49 14.59 4.83
CA PHE A 70 -6.56 15.81 4.03
C PHE A 70 -5.63 16.90 4.57
N GLY A 71 -4.69 17.34 3.73
CA GLY A 71 -3.71 18.37 4.09
C GLY A 71 -2.69 17.96 5.15
N GLU A 72 -2.62 16.68 5.52
CA GLU A 72 -1.59 16.19 6.44
C GLU A 72 -0.23 16.18 5.75
N THR A 73 0.78 16.64 6.46
CA THR A 73 2.17 16.74 5.98
C THR A 73 3.17 16.12 6.95
N ASP A 74 2.74 15.77 8.16
CA ASP A 74 3.55 15.04 9.12
C ASP A 74 3.64 13.56 8.72
N VAL A 75 4.81 13.20 8.18
CA VAL A 75 5.15 11.83 7.78
C VAL A 75 5.05 10.86 8.97
N ASP A 76 5.42 11.28 10.18
CA ASP A 76 5.36 10.42 11.36
C ASP A 76 3.91 10.12 11.76
N ALA A 77 3.01 11.11 11.65
CA ALA A 77 1.59 10.91 11.89
C ALA A 77 0.98 9.91 10.89
N ILE A 78 1.31 10.04 9.60
CA ILE A 78 0.81 9.14 8.55
C ILE A 78 1.34 7.71 8.75
N MET A 79 2.63 7.57 9.10
CA MET A 79 3.23 6.27 9.42
C MET A 79 2.57 5.64 10.66
N ALA A 80 2.26 6.43 11.69
CA ALA A 80 1.56 5.95 12.87
C ALA A 80 0.16 5.41 12.55
N GLU A 81 -0.57 6.04 11.62
CA GLU A 81 -1.88 5.55 11.17
C GLU A 81 -1.79 4.26 10.35
N LEU A 82 -0.72 4.09 9.55
CA LEU A 82 -0.43 2.83 8.86
C LEU A 82 -0.24 1.67 9.86
N GLU A 83 0.60 1.88 10.87
CA GLU A 83 0.83 0.91 11.94
C GLU A 83 -0.43 0.63 12.75
N ALA A 84 -1.20 1.67 13.09
CA ALA A 84 -2.47 1.52 13.81
C ALA A 84 -3.49 0.70 13.01
N CYS A 85 -3.60 0.93 11.70
CA CYS A 85 -4.45 0.15 10.81
C CYS A 85 -4.02 -1.32 10.78
N HIS A 86 -2.72 -1.58 10.65
CA HIS A 86 -2.19 -2.94 10.63
C HIS A 86 -2.43 -3.68 11.94
N ALA A 87 -2.18 -3.03 13.08
CA ALA A 87 -2.40 -3.60 14.41
C ALA A 87 -3.88 -3.89 14.69
N ALA A 88 -4.79 -3.02 14.26
CA ALA A 88 -6.23 -3.20 14.44
C ALA A 88 -6.82 -4.29 13.53
N ASN A 89 -6.13 -4.63 12.44
CA ASN A 89 -6.60 -5.58 11.42
C ASN A 89 -5.57 -6.69 11.18
N PRO A 90 -5.31 -7.54 12.18
CA PRO A 90 -4.31 -8.59 12.07
C PRO A 90 -4.66 -9.56 10.94
N GLY A 91 -3.71 -9.80 10.04
CA GLY A 91 -3.86 -10.71 8.90
C GLY A 91 -4.45 -10.08 7.63
N ASN A 92 -4.86 -8.81 7.66
CA ASN A 92 -5.26 -8.09 6.45
C ASN A 92 -4.04 -7.58 5.66
N HIS A 93 -4.22 -7.41 4.35
CA HIS A 93 -3.37 -6.51 3.59
C HIS A 93 -3.73 -5.07 3.93
N VAL A 94 -2.72 -4.20 3.96
CA VAL A 94 -2.89 -2.75 4.12
C VAL A 94 -2.19 -2.07 2.95
N ARG A 95 -2.86 -1.14 2.29
CA ARG A 95 -2.30 -0.33 1.21
C ARG A 95 -2.27 1.15 1.56
N LEU A 96 -1.17 1.79 1.16
CA LEU A 96 -0.99 3.23 1.15
C LEU A 96 -1.46 3.79 -0.19
N LEU A 97 -2.26 4.84 -0.12
CA LEU A 97 -2.79 5.57 -1.26
C LEU A 97 -2.32 7.02 -1.23
N GLY A 98 -2.24 7.63 -2.41
CA GLY A 98 -2.08 9.08 -2.56
C GLY A 98 -3.11 9.62 -3.54
N TYR A 99 -4.02 10.47 -3.06
CA TYR A 99 -5.06 11.09 -3.86
C TYR A 99 -4.61 12.45 -4.38
N ASN A 100 -4.59 12.60 -5.70
CA ASN A 100 -4.35 13.85 -6.38
C ASN A 100 -5.70 14.55 -6.62
N ASN A 101 -5.96 15.59 -5.86
CA ASN A 101 -7.20 16.38 -5.94
C ASN A 101 -7.27 17.27 -7.20
N PHE A 102 -6.14 17.63 -7.82
CA PHE A 102 -6.13 18.39 -9.07
C PHE A 102 -6.58 17.55 -10.26
N THR A 103 -6.09 16.32 -10.37
CA THR A 103 -6.48 15.39 -11.44
C THR A 103 -7.69 14.52 -11.08
N GLN A 104 -8.19 14.65 -9.85
CA GLN A 104 -9.31 13.87 -9.30
C GLN A 104 -9.09 12.36 -9.43
N SER A 105 -7.88 11.91 -9.10
CA SER A 105 -7.48 10.51 -9.26
C SER A 105 -6.67 9.98 -8.08
N GLN A 106 -6.61 8.67 -7.98
CA GLN A 106 -5.70 7.99 -7.08
C GLN A 106 -4.35 7.81 -7.79
N GLY A 107 -3.42 8.73 -7.53
CA GLY A 107 -2.12 8.76 -8.21
C GLY A 107 -1.11 7.75 -7.66
N ALA A 108 -1.28 7.33 -6.42
CA ALA A 108 -0.45 6.31 -5.77
C ALA A 108 -1.31 5.19 -5.15
N ASN A 109 -0.87 3.94 -5.32
CA ASN A 109 -1.49 2.75 -4.75
C ASN A 109 -0.43 1.65 -4.57
N MET A 110 -0.10 1.30 -3.33
CA MET A 110 0.86 0.23 -3.03
C MET A 110 0.52 -0.47 -1.71
N VAL A 111 0.62 -1.80 -1.70
CA VAL A 111 0.50 -2.59 -0.47
C VAL A 111 1.76 -2.45 0.36
N VAL A 112 1.61 -1.98 1.61
CA VAL A 112 2.71 -1.73 2.55
C VAL A 112 2.79 -2.79 3.66
N PHE A 113 1.67 -3.41 4.04
CA PHE A 113 1.63 -4.58 4.91
C PHE A 113 0.92 -5.74 4.23
N ARG A 114 1.51 -6.93 4.31
CA ARG A 114 0.92 -8.15 3.71
C ARG A 114 0.29 -9.03 4.77
N GLY A 115 -0.97 -9.37 4.56
CA GLY A 115 -1.66 -10.43 5.29
C GLY A 115 -1.10 -11.82 4.98
N ALA A 116 -1.56 -12.82 5.74
CA ALA A 116 -1.21 -14.21 5.51
C ALA A 116 -1.81 -14.70 4.18
N PRO A 117 -1.03 -15.24 3.24
CA PRO A 117 -1.57 -15.69 1.95
C PRO A 117 -2.62 -16.80 2.12
N VAL A 118 -3.75 -16.68 1.39
CA VAL A 118 -4.84 -17.68 1.34
C VAL A 118 -5.28 -18.01 -0.09
#